data_AF-A0A932QTU6-F1
#
_entry.id   AF-A0A932QTU6-F1
#
_cell.length_a   1.000
_cell.length_b   1.000
_cell.length_c   1.000
_cell.angle_alpha   90.00
_cell.angle_beta   90.00
_cell.angle_gamma   90.00
#
_symmetry.space_group_name_H-M   'P 1'
#
loop_
_entity.id
_entity.type
_entity.pdbx_description
1 polymer ?
#
loop_
_entity_poly.entity_id
_entity_poly.type
_entity_poly.pdbx_seq_one_letter_code
_entity_poly.pdbx_strand_id
1 'polypeptide(L)'
;MHFKQITITSLLSILFINHALAFSNCQLKYDNDKRSLPSRHGDCSVCHISPNGGGPTNEFGKAFQQAGFKITDELVTKFPNLFKKPIDGVLPPGAEQTPKPQIKRVKPKSVKVNVESMVSIMGKNFISGAKAFIDDNEVMTTFKSNVKLVIDFILDSVGVHKLKVQNPDGQESNTVNVKAK
;
A
#
# COMPACT_ATOMS: atom_id res chain seq x y z
N MET A 1 70.38 30.86 -21.64
CA MET A 1 69.01 31.13 -22.14
C MET A 1 68.05 30.21 -21.39
N HIS A 2 67.15 30.83 -20.61
CA HIS A 2 66.10 30.22 -19.81
C HIS A 2 65.03 29.53 -20.66
N PHE A 3 64.43 28.44 -20.17
CA PHE A 3 62.98 28.14 -20.22
C PHE A 3 62.72 26.91 -19.29
N LYS A 4 62.50 27.12 -17.99
CA LYS A 4 61.20 27.11 -17.27
C LYS A 4 60.37 25.82 -17.45
N GLN A 5 60.27 25.06 -16.36
CA GLN A 5 59.24 24.06 -16.11
C GLN A 5 57.85 24.66 -16.35
N ILE A 6 57.01 23.94 -17.09
CA ILE A 6 55.58 24.20 -17.18
C ILE A 6 54.88 23.02 -16.52
N THR A 7 54.48 23.23 -15.28
CA THR A 7 53.51 22.42 -14.55
C THR A 7 52.17 22.53 -15.27
N ILE A 8 51.65 21.42 -15.80
CA ILE A 8 50.28 21.35 -16.32
C ILE A 8 49.38 20.98 -15.14
N THR A 9 48.89 21.99 -14.43
CA THR A 9 47.71 21.88 -13.57
C THR A 9 46.47 21.94 -14.47
N SER A 10 45.96 20.79 -14.92
CA SER A 10 44.63 20.73 -15.53
C SER A 10 43.62 20.29 -14.47
N LEU A 11 43.00 21.30 -13.87
CA LEU A 11 41.84 21.21 -13.00
C LEU A 11 40.62 20.89 -13.88
N LEU A 12 40.28 19.60 -14.05
CA LEU A 12 39.11 19.21 -14.82
C LEU A 12 38.28 18.14 -14.08
N SER A 13 37.34 18.61 -13.26
CA SER A 13 35.98 18.04 -13.11
C SER A 13 35.20 18.82 -12.05
N ILE A 14 34.83 20.06 -12.37
CA ILE A 14 33.67 20.71 -11.72
C ILE A 14 32.48 20.46 -12.61
N LEU A 15 31.77 19.33 -12.41
CA LEU A 15 30.41 19.16 -12.92
C LEU A 15 29.66 18.01 -12.23
N PHE A 16 29.74 17.93 -10.89
CA PHE A 16 28.86 17.05 -10.09
C PHE A 16 28.35 17.70 -8.80
N ILE A 17 28.20 19.02 -8.73
CA ILE A 17 27.75 19.68 -7.47
C ILE A 17 26.45 20.50 -7.62
N ASN A 18 25.77 20.47 -8.76
CA ASN A 18 24.52 21.23 -8.92
C ASN A 18 23.22 20.41 -8.83
N HIS A 19 23.26 19.09 -8.65
CA HIS A 19 22.04 18.28 -8.42
C HIS A 19 21.75 17.95 -6.96
N ALA A 20 22.73 18.09 -6.06
CA ALA A 20 22.56 17.70 -4.65
C ALA A 20 21.77 18.72 -3.81
N LEU A 21 21.68 19.99 -4.24
CA LEU A 21 21.00 21.04 -3.48
C LEU A 21 19.55 21.29 -3.91
N ALA A 22 19.11 20.75 -5.05
CA ALA A 22 17.73 20.88 -5.52
C ALA A 22 16.76 19.84 -4.90
N PHE A 23 17.27 18.88 -4.13
CA PHE A 23 16.50 17.77 -3.55
C PHE A 23 16.03 17.98 -2.09
N SER A 24 16.15 19.20 -1.55
CA SER A 24 16.10 19.42 -0.10
C SER A 24 14.73 19.65 0.55
N ASN A 25 13.60 19.51 -0.14
CA ASN A 25 12.29 19.85 0.44
C ASN A 25 11.18 18.80 0.32
N CYS A 26 11.45 17.59 -0.21
CA CYS A 26 10.41 16.56 -0.37
C CYS A 26 9.75 16.20 0.97
N GLN A 27 10.57 15.84 1.97
CA GLN A 27 10.05 15.47 3.29
C GLN A 27 9.29 16.63 3.94
N LEU A 28 9.89 17.82 3.95
CA LEU A 28 9.26 19.03 4.52
C LEU A 28 7.90 19.34 3.86
N LYS A 29 7.78 19.17 2.54
CA LYS A 29 6.52 19.39 1.82
C LYS A 29 5.48 18.34 2.14
N TYR A 30 5.91 17.08 2.27
CA TYR A 30 5.03 15.99 2.70
C TYR A 30 4.54 16.22 4.15
N ASP A 31 5.44 16.52 5.07
CA ASP A 31 5.14 16.73 6.49
C ASP A 31 4.14 17.87 6.73
N ASN A 32 4.23 18.94 5.93
CA ASN A 32 3.37 20.11 6.04
C ASN A 32 1.97 19.94 5.41
N ASP A 33 1.70 18.89 4.65
CA ASP A 33 0.37 18.68 4.08
C ASP A 33 -0.56 17.99 5.09
N LYS A 34 -1.77 18.54 5.26
CA LYS A 34 -2.77 18.02 6.21
C LYS A 34 -3.16 16.56 5.97
N ARG A 35 -2.98 16.04 4.75
CA ARG A 35 -3.32 14.66 4.36
C ARG A 35 -2.18 13.66 4.59
N SER A 36 -0.95 14.12 4.80
CA SER A 36 0.18 13.22 5.05
C SER A 36 -0.01 12.45 6.34
N LEU A 37 0.50 11.22 6.37
CA LEU A 37 0.41 10.37 7.55
C LEU A 37 1.44 10.83 8.59
N PRO A 38 1.04 11.28 9.80
CA PRO A 38 1.98 11.87 10.78
C PRO A 38 3.09 10.92 11.25
N SER A 39 2.84 9.61 11.25
CA SER A 39 3.85 8.60 11.61
C SER A 39 4.98 8.47 10.58
N ARG A 40 4.87 9.13 9.44
CA ARG A 40 5.88 9.19 8.38
C ARG A 40 6.57 10.55 8.30
N HIS A 41 6.32 11.45 9.25
CA HIS A 41 6.97 12.75 9.26
C HIS A 41 8.45 12.61 9.65
N GLY A 42 9.33 13.35 8.97
CA GLY A 42 10.79 13.20 9.10
C GLY A 42 11.40 11.89 8.57
N ASP A 43 10.60 10.96 8.04
CA ASP A 43 11.07 9.67 7.54
C ASP A 43 11.63 9.82 6.12
N CYS A 44 12.97 9.93 5.99
CA CYS A 44 13.65 10.06 4.70
C CYS A 44 13.26 8.97 3.67
N SER A 45 12.84 7.79 4.12
CA SER A 45 12.41 6.69 3.24
C SER A 45 11.08 6.96 2.55
N VAL A 46 10.33 7.99 2.93
CA VAL A 46 9.17 8.48 2.19
C VAL A 46 9.60 8.91 0.80
N CYS A 47 10.71 9.66 0.68
CA CYS A 47 11.18 10.19 -0.60
C CYS A 47 12.31 9.38 -1.22
N HIS A 48 13.17 8.76 -0.41
CA HIS A 48 14.39 8.07 -0.85
C HIS A 48 14.27 6.54 -0.75
N ILE A 49 15.07 5.84 -1.56
CA ILE A 49 15.26 4.39 -1.41
C ILE A 49 16.08 4.09 -0.14
N SER A 50 17.04 4.96 0.18
CA SER A 50 17.87 4.88 1.39
C SER A 50 17.10 5.41 2.61
N PRO A 51 17.07 4.67 3.73
CA PRO A 51 16.41 5.12 4.96
C PRO A 51 17.15 6.30 5.62
N ASN A 52 18.44 6.46 5.35
CA ASN A 52 19.22 7.60 5.83
C ASN A 52 19.07 8.84 4.92
N GLY A 53 18.22 8.75 3.89
CA GLY A 53 18.11 9.76 2.86
C GLY A 53 19.28 9.74 1.87
N GLY A 54 19.28 10.73 0.99
CA GLY A 54 20.27 10.84 -0.09
C GLY A 54 20.10 9.75 -1.16
N GLY A 55 20.88 9.88 -2.24
CA GLY A 55 20.81 8.94 -3.35
C GLY A 55 19.45 8.97 -4.09
N PRO A 56 19.13 7.93 -4.86
CA PRO A 56 17.93 7.91 -5.69
C PRO A 56 16.63 7.97 -4.88
N THR A 57 15.64 8.66 -5.44
CA THR A 57 14.28 8.67 -4.91
C THR A 57 13.57 7.34 -5.19
N ASN A 58 12.66 6.98 -4.28
CA ASN A 58 11.74 5.86 -4.50
C ASN A 58 10.63 6.28 -5.48
N GLU A 59 9.66 5.40 -5.73
CA GLU A 59 8.57 5.69 -6.65
C GLU A 59 7.70 6.87 -6.20
N PHE A 60 7.43 7.00 -4.90
CA PHE A 60 6.69 8.14 -4.35
C PHE A 60 7.44 9.45 -4.54
N GLY A 61 8.72 9.51 -4.15
CA GLY A 61 9.52 10.72 -4.26
C GLY A 61 9.60 11.24 -5.70
N LYS A 62 9.69 10.34 -6.70
CA LYS A 62 9.64 10.70 -8.13
C LYS A 62 8.27 11.26 -8.53
N ALA A 63 7.20 10.56 -8.18
CA ALA A 63 5.84 10.98 -8.52
C ALA A 63 5.46 12.31 -7.85
N PHE A 64 5.86 12.48 -6.58
CA PHE A 64 5.63 13.70 -5.83
C PHE A 64 6.42 14.89 -6.39
N GLN A 65 7.66 14.65 -6.84
CA GLN A 65 8.45 15.65 -7.56
C GLN A 65 7.79 16.02 -8.91
N GLN A 66 7.31 15.04 -9.68
CA GLN A 66 6.59 15.28 -10.93
C GLN A 66 5.30 16.09 -10.73
N ALA A 67 4.61 15.88 -9.61
CA ALA A 67 3.46 16.68 -9.19
C ALA A 67 3.82 18.08 -8.63
N GLY A 68 5.09 18.49 -8.70
CA GLY A 68 5.56 19.78 -8.17
C GLY A 68 5.50 19.86 -6.65
N PHE A 69 5.71 18.74 -5.96
CA PHE A 69 5.61 18.60 -4.50
C PHE A 69 4.26 19.05 -3.91
N LYS A 70 3.18 18.87 -4.69
CA LYS A 70 1.81 19.02 -4.22
C LYS A 70 1.24 17.62 -4.02
N ILE A 71 0.65 17.35 -2.84
CA ILE A 71 -0.12 16.12 -2.71
C ILE A 71 -1.31 16.27 -3.65
N THR A 72 -1.48 15.30 -4.54
CA THR A 72 -2.62 15.19 -5.44
C THR A 72 -3.42 13.96 -5.05
N ASP A 73 -4.64 13.88 -5.55
CA ASP A 73 -5.51 12.74 -5.29
C ASP A 73 -4.98 11.46 -5.95
N GLU A 74 -4.29 11.61 -7.08
CA GLU A 74 -3.53 10.54 -7.74
C GLU A 74 -2.43 9.99 -6.82
N LEU A 75 -1.65 10.86 -6.17
CA LEU A 75 -0.62 10.42 -5.21
C LEU A 75 -1.24 9.71 -4.01
N VAL A 76 -2.34 10.25 -3.47
CA VAL A 76 -3.06 9.61 -2.36
C VAL A 76 -3.55 8.22 -2.74
N THR A 77 -4.04 8.07 -3.97
CA THR A 77 -4.54 6.79 -4.50
C THR A 77 -3.41 5.80 -4.75
N LYS A 78 -2.29 6.24 -5.32
CA LYS A 78 -1.16 5.39 -5.69
C LYS A 78 -0.32 4.94 -4.49
N PHE A 79 -0.25 5.76 -3.43
CA PHE A 79 0.56 5.48 -2.23
C PHE A 79 -0.26 5.59 -0.93
N PRO A 80 -1.32 4.79 -0.76
CA PRO A 80 -2.31 4.98 0.30
C PRO A 80 -1.73 4.88 1.72
N ASN A 81 -0.64 4.13 1.89
CA ASN A 81 0.04 3.96 3.18
C ASN A 81 0.87 5.19 3.61
N LEU A 82 0.98 6.21 2.75
CA LEU A 82 1.64 7.49 3.04
C LEU A 82 0.63 8.59 3.39
N PHE A 83 -0.66 8.30 3.51
CA PHE A 83 -1.66 9.34 3.81
C PHE A 83 -2.61 8.90 4.91
N LYS A 84 -3.21 9.89 5.57
CA LYS A 84 -4.36 9.63 6.44
C LYS A 84 -5.45 9.00 5.59
N LYS A 85 -6.08 7.94 6.08
CA LYS A 85 -7.28 7.39 5.45
C LYS A 85 -8.30 8.53 5.26
N PRO A 86 -8.97 8.64 4.11
CA PRO A 86 -10.02 9.64 3.92
C PRO A 86 -11.01 9.53 5.08
N ILE A 87 -11.15 10.62 5.84
CA ILE A 87 -12.14 10.73 6.90
C ILE A 87 -13.48 10.61 6.19
N ASP A 88 -14.21 9.54 6.49
CA ASP A 88 -15.56 9.25 5.98
C ASP A 88 -15.71 8.93 4.48
N GLY A 89 -14.69 8.34 3.84
CA GLY A 89 -14.88 7.66 2.54
C GLY A 89 -15.20 8.57 1.34
N VAL A 90 -15.10 9.90 1.50
CA VAL A 90 -15.22 10.83 0.38
C VAL A 90 -13.88 10.89 -0.35
N LEU A 91 -13.73 10.04 -1.37
CA LEU A 91 -12.62 10.15 -2.31
C LEU A 91 -12.76 11.42 -3.17
N PRO A 92 -11.64 12.05 -3.55
CA PRO A 92 -11.66 13.22 -4.40
C PRO A 92 -12.29 12.93 -5.78
N PRO A 93 -12.95 13.91 -6.41
CA PRO A 93 -13.55 13.73 -7.73
C PRO A 93 -12.46 13.39 -8.76
N GLY A 94 -12.47 12.16 -9.28
CA GLY A 94 -11.49 11.67 -10.27
C GLY A 94 -10.49 10.64 -9.73
N ALA A 95 -10.52 10.28 -8.45
CA ALA A 95 -9.85 9.07 -7.98
C ALA A 95 -10.61 7.84 -8.50
N GLU A 96 -9.96 7.04 -9.35
CA GLU A 96 -10.50 5.75 -9.81
C GLU A 96 -10.68 4.84 -8.59
N GLN A 97 -11.91 4.77 -8.07
CA GLN A 97 -12.23 3.91 -6.94
C GLN A 97 -11.93 2.47 -7.35
N THR A 98 -10.92 1.85 -6.72
CA THR A 98 -10.62 0.44 -6.95
C THR A 98 -11.90 -0.35 -6.65
N PRO A 99 -12.30 -1.30 -7.52
CA PRO A 99 -13.57 -1.96 -7.35
C PRO A 99 -13.56 -2.82 -6.08
N LYS A 100 -14.60 -2.68 -5.25
CA LYS A 100 -14.75 -3.45 -4.00
C LYS A 100 -14.56 -4.96 -4.21
N PRO A 101 -14.04 -5.70 -3.21
CA PRO A 101 -13.96 -7.15 -3.30
C PRO A 101 -15.36 -7.75 -3.40
N GLN A 102 -15.51 -8.86 -4.14
CA GLN A 102 -16.81 -9.54 -4.27
C GLN A 102 -16.63 -11.04 -4.11
N ILE A 103 -17.39 -11.65 -3.20
CA ILE A 103 -17.46 -13.11 -3.08
C ILE A 103 -18.52 -13.63 -4.04
N LYS A 104 -18.12 -14.51 -4.95
CA LYS A 104 -19.04 -15.20 -5.90
C LYS A 104 -19.39 -16.59 -5.43
N ARG A 105 -18.43 -17.34 -4.89
CA ARG A 105 -18.61 -18.73 -4.47
C ARG A 105 -17.68 -19.10 -3.34
N VAL A 106 -18.15 -19.98 -2.47
CA VAL A 106 -17.42 -20.55 -1.34
C VAL A 106 -17.50 -22.07 -1.45
N LYS A 107 -16.39 -22.81 -1.25
CA LYS A 107 -16.35 -24.27 -1.29
C LYS A 107 -15.39 -24.85 -0.24
N PRO A 108 -15.83 -25.79 0.61
CA PRO A 108 -17.22 -26.20 0.81
C PRO A 108 -18.08 -25.08 1.41
N LYS A 109 -19.42 -25.14 1.21
CA LYS A 109 -20.38 -24.23 1.86
C LYS A 109 -20.81 -24.71 3.26
N SER A 110 -20.41 -25.91 3.65
CA SER A 110 -20.72 -26.48 4.95
C SER A 110 -19.49 -27.17 5.52
N VAL A 111 -19.26 -26.94 6.80
CA VAL A 111 -18.10 -27.43 7.57
C VAL A 111 -18.58 -28.10 8.86
N LYS A 112 -17.69 -28.83 9.52
CA LYS A 112 -17.98 -29.45 10.82
C LYS A 112 -17.60 -28.51 11.96
N VAL A 113 -18.39 -28.51 13.03
CA VAL A 113 -18.00 -27.84 14.28
C VAL A 113 -16.80 -28.53 14.93
N ASN A 114 -15.97 -27.77 15.63
CA ASN A 114 -14.77 -28.22 16.36
C ASN A 114 -13.75 -28.98 15.50
N VAL A 115 -13.74 -28.72 14.18
CA VAL A 115 -12.81 -29.32 13.22
C VAL A 115 -12.21 -28.22 12.35
N GLU A 116 -10.88 -28.24 12.22
CA GLU A 116 -10.17 -27.34 11.31
C GLU A 116 -10.64 -27.56 9.87
N SER A 117 -11.05 -26.47 9.24
CA SER A 117 -11.68 -26.48 7.93
C SER A 117 -10.96 -25.54 6.99
N MET A 118 -10.56 -26.09 5.84
CA MET A 118 -10.02 -25.32 4.72
C MET A 118 -11.13 -25.01 3.71
N VAL A 119 -11.33 -23.73 3.40
CA VAL A 119 -12.37 -23.26 2.48
C VAL A 119 -11.77 -22.37 1.40
N SER A 120 -12.12 -22.65 0.14
CA SER A 120 -11.77 -21.80 -0.99
C SER A 120 -12.87 -20.78 -1.28
N ILE A 121 -12.47 -19.52 -1.40
CA ILE A 121 -13.32 -18.38 -1.75
C ILE A 121 -12.96 -17.95 -3.17
N MET A 122 -13.93 -18.00 -4.09
CA MET A 122 -13.81 -17.51 -5.46
C MET A 122 -14.60 -16.20 -5.60
N GLY A 123 -14.00 -15.22 -6.25
CA GLY A 123 -14.53 -13.86 -6.27
C GLY A 123 -13.91 -12.95 -7.32
N LYS A 124 -13.92 -11.65 -7.04
CA LYS A 124 -13.31 -10.59 -7.84
C LYS A 124 -12.63 -9.56 -6.93
N ASN A 125 -11.63 -8.89 -7.48
CA ASN A 125 -10.96 -7.72 -6.90
C ASN A 125 -10.36 -7.96 -5.52
N PHE A 126 -9.90 -9.19 -5.23
CA PHE A 126 -9.09 -9.42 -4.05
C PHE A 126 -7.72 -8.78 -4.24
N ILE A 127 -7.19 -8.17 -3.18
CA ILE A 127 -5.85 -7.58 -3.17
C ILE A 127 -4.95 -8.42 -2.26
N SER A 128 -3.65 -8.48 -2.56
CA SER A 128 -2.69 -9.13 -1.66
C SER A 128 -2.78 -8.50 -0.26
N GLY A 129 -2.90 -9.33 0.77
CA GLY A 129 -3.17 -8.87 2.14
C GLY A 129 -4.66 -8.75 2.50
N ALA A 130 -5.58 -9.15 1.62
CA ALA A 130 -6.99 -9.28 1.97
C ALA A 130 -7.20 -10.24 3.16
N LYS A 131 -8.13 -9.87 4.03
CA LYS A 131 -8.48 -10.60 5.25
C LYS A 131 -9.91 -11.07 5.17
N ALA A 132 -10.16 -12.32 5.53
CA ALA A 132 -11.50 -12.86 5.67
C ALA A 132 -11.94 -12.83 7.14
N PHE A 133 -13.24 -12.68 7.35
CA PHE A 133 -13.86 -12.64 8.66
C PHE A 133 -15.06 -13.57 8.68
N ILE A 134 -15.19 -14.36 9.75
CA ILE A 134 -16.40 -15.15 10.04
C ILE A 134 -17.00 -14.63 11.35
N ASP A 135 -18.25 -14.18 11.28
CA ASP A 135 -18.95 -13.50 12.38
C ASP A 135 -18.09 -12.38 13.01
N ASP A 136 -17.51 -11.57 12.11
CA ASP A 136 -16.61 -10.44 12.42
C ASP A 136 -15.28 -10.79 13.10
N ASN A 137 -14.97 -12.08 13.31
CA ASN A 137 -13.66 -12.55 13.74
C ASN A 137 -12.75 -12.81 12.54
N GLU A 138 -11.55 -12.22 12.55
CA GLU A 138 -10.55 -12.46 11.50
C GLU A 138 -10.09 -13.92 11.50
N VAL A 139 -10.04 -14.53 10.32
CA VAL A 139 -9.54 -15.90 10.13
C VAL A 139 -8.29 -15.92 9.26
N MET A 140 -7.49 -16.97 9.40
CA MET A 140 -6.27 -17.13 8.60
C MET A 140 -6.63 -17.13 7.11
N THR A 141 -6.07 -16.18 6.37
CA THR A 141 -6.41 -15.92 4.97
C THR A 141 -5.17 -15.96 4.10
N THR A 142 -5.13 -16.89 3.15
CA THR A 142 -4.09 -17.00 2.13
C THR A 142 -4.58 -16.41 0.82
N PHE A 143 -3.96 -15.31 0.38
CA PHE A 143 -4.16 -14.76 -0.95
C PHE A 143 -3.53 -15.67 -2.02
N LYS A 144 -4.33 -16.11 -3.01
CA LYS A 144 -3.82 -16.88 -4.16
C LYS A 144 -3.81 -16.05 -5.44
N SER A 145 -4.83 -15.23 -5.66
CA SER A 145 -4.95 -14.30 -6.79
C SER A 145 -6.07 -13.30 -6.54
N ASN A 146 -6.23 -12.32 -7.44
CA ASN A 146 -7.32 -11.35 -7.39
C ASN A 146 -8.74 -11.94 -7.51
N VAL A 147 -8.87 -13.25 -7.80
CA VAL A 147 -10.13 -13.97 -7.89
C VAL A 147 -10.22 -15.16 -6.93
N LYS A 148 -9.19 -15.43 -6.13
CA LYS A 148 -9.15 -16.60 -5.24
C LYS A 148 -8.44 -16.34 -3.92
N LEU A 149 -9.12 -16.69 -2.83
CA LEU A 149 -8.55 -16.82 -1.48
C LEU A 149 -8.73 -18.26 -0.98
N VAL A 150 -7.91 -18.64 -0.01
CA VAL A 150 -8.08 -19.84 0.82
C VAL A 150 -8.10 -19.38 2.27
N ILE A 151 -9.04 -19.89 3.05
CA ILE A 151 -9.14 -19.59 4.48
C ILE A 151 -9.12 -20.88 5.29
N ASP A 152 -8.55 -20.79 6.49
CA ASP A 152 -8.45 -21.88 7.45
C ASP A 152 -9.00 -21.40 8.80
N PHE A 153 -9.91 -22.16 9.39
CA PHE A 153 -10.61 -21.77 10.62
C PHE A 153 -11.26 -22.97 11.33
N ILE A 154 -11.66 -22.77 12.59
CA ILE A 154 -12.49 -23.68 13.39
C ILE A 154 -13.75 -22.93 13.82
N LEU A 155 -14.92 -23.56 13.73
CA LEU A 155 -16.17 -23.03 14.29
C LEU A 155 -16.56 -23.85 15.52
N ASP A 156 -17.00 -23.18 16.58
CA ASP A 156 -17.32 -23.77 17.89
C ASP A 156 -18.81 -24.05 18.09
N SER A 157 -19.65 -23.58 17.17
CA SER A 157 -21.11 -23.59 17.29
C SER A 157 -21.78 -24.03 15.99
N VAL A 158 -22.90 -24.73 16.12
CA VAL A 158 -23.70 -25.15 14.96
C VAL A 158 -24.55 -23.99 14.45
N GLY A 159 -24.77 -23.93 13.13
CA GLY A 159 -25.64 -22.91 12.56
C GLY A 159 -25.10 -22.27 11.30
N VAL A 160 -25.53 -21.03 11.05
CA VAL A 160 -25.15 -20.26 9.87
C VAL A 160 -24.26 -19.10 10.32
N HIS A 161 -23.05 -19.08 9.78
CA HIS A 161 -22.04 -18.07 10.06
C HIS A 161 -21.83 -17.17 8.84
N LYS A 162 -21.58 -15.88 9.10
CA LYS A 162 -21.45 -14.84 8.08
C LYS A 162 -19.99 -14.66 7.69
N LEU A 163 -19.66 -15.01 6.46
CA LEU A 163 -18.33 -14.80 5.87
C LEU A 163 -18.30 -13.49 5.06
N LYS A 164 -17.31 -12.64 5.32
CA LYS A 164 -16.96 -11.47 4.51
C LYS A 164 -15.46 -11.37 4.27
N VAL A 165 -15.04 -10.56 3.30
CA VAL A 165 -13.64 -10.25 3.00
C VAL A 165 -13.45 -8.74 3.01
N GLN A 166 -12.36 -8.27 3.64
CA GLN A 166 -11.91 -6.88 3.60
C GLN A 166 -10.55 -6.81 2.90
N ASN A 167 -10.42 -5.92 1.92
CA ASN A 167 -9.13 -5.62 1.30
C ASN A 167 -8.32 -4.64 2.19
N PRO A 168 -7.00 -4.51 1.99
CA PRO A 168 -6.16 -3.56 2.75
C PRO A 168 -6.57 -2.08 2.63
N ASP A 169 -7.27 -1.74 1.55
CA ASP A 169 -7.86 -0.41 1.33
C ASP A 169 -9.09 -0.13 2.23
N GLY A 170 -9.55 -1.13 2.98
CA GLY A 170 -10.70 -1.05 3.88
C GLY A 170 -12.04 -1.42 3.24
N GLN A 171 -12.09 -1.67 1.92
CA GLN A 171 -13.32 -2.05 1.26
C GLN A 171 -13.75 -3.47 1.62
N GLU A 172 -15.02 -3.64 1.94
CA GLU A 172 -15.62 -4.93 2.30
C GLU A 172 -16.43 -5.54 1.14
N SER A 173 -16.47 -6.88 1.11
CA SER A 173 -17.28 -7.64 0.16
C SER A 173 -18.73 -7.76 0.59
N ASN A 174 -19.56 -8.32 -0.28
CA ASN A 174 -20.82 -8.91 0.15
C ASN A 174 -20.59 -10.04 1.17
N THR A 175 -21.57 -10.29 2.03
CA THR A 175 -21.58 -11.41 2.97
C THR A 175 -22.08 -12.69 2.29
N VAL A 176 -21.50 -13.83 2.65
CA VAL A 176 -21.95 -15.16 2.23
C VAL A 176 -22.09 -16.06 3.46
N ASN A 177 -23.13 -16.90 3.47
CA ASN A 177 -23.38 -17.84 4.55
C ASN A 177 -22.52 -19.11 4.41
N VAL A 178 -21.89 -19.51 5.51
CA VAL A 178 -21.23 -20.81 5.70
C VAL A 178 -21.98 -21.56 6.79
N LYS A 179 -22.35 -22.82 6.53
CA LYS A 179 -23.11 -23.64 7.51
C LYS A 179 -22.17 -24.52 8.32
N ALA A 180 -22.21 -24.41 9.64
CA ALA A 180 -21.59 -25.35 10.57
C ALA A 180 -22.60 -26.42 11.00
N LYS A 181 -22.17 -27.68 11.06
CA LYS A 181 -23.00 -28.83 11.44
C LYS A 181 -22.18 -29.91 12.13
#